data_AF-A0A336M7F2-F1
#
_entry.id   AF-A0A336M7F2-F1
#
_cell.length_a   1.000
_cell.length_b   1.000
_cell.length_c   1.000
_cell.angle_alpha   90.00
_cell.angle_beta   90.00
_cell.angle_gamma   90.00
#
_symmetry.space_group_name_H-M   'P 1'
#
loop_
_entity.id
_entity.type
_entity.pdbx_description
1 polymer ?
#
loop_
_entity_poly.entity_id
_entity_poly.type
_entity_poly.pdbx_seq_one_letter_code
_entity_poly.pdbx_strand_id
1 'polypeptide(L)'
;MSEKVLDTINYQLNHKNYEKALDLCLNLIEIKKAGQNHEEKCFTTIQCCIKSLQDQHDYPSIFNWIRKCLQLIPVQYEKICKNVANVLNIPFDQIINSIEIILREKLSKAWRFHFKELSVQISIIALGIKRAFLWDLGPIPTLSDSILIEIVNQINIQCKSNLISMKLADDFLIVNFKCLPLNSNDHIFVDVSKNLSYPKILPQNTKIIIEMTQNLNQQFQSHLNSNHTEKLLEIDLTSMECVPALIGLVIGYPVIYFYDETSNHENCLQNIDLAVHQIKLREFIAMSFSIPMELYENEIEVKNLIQNWKIMFTVATEFKFEDFNKTLDVVIL
;
A
#
# COMPACT_ATOMS: atom_id res chain seq x y z
N MET A 1 -2.93 -9.55 -34.54
CA MET A 1 -3.10 -9.82 -33.09
C MET A 1 -3.46 -8.55 -32.32
N SER A 2 -2.82 -7.41 -32.61
CA SER A 2 -3.10 -6.12 -31.96
C SER A 2 -4.53 -5.60 -32.14
N GLU A 3 -5.14 -5.72 -33.33
CA GLU A 3 -6.49 -5.19 -33.59
C GLU A 3 -7.56 -5.84 -32.71
N LYS A 4 -7.56 -7.18 -32.58
CA LYS A 4 -8.50 -7.89 -31.69
C LYS A 4 -8.35 -7.46 -30.22
N VAL A 5 -7.13 -7.13 -29.78
CA VAL A 5 -6.89 -6.63 -28.41
C VAL A 5 -7.46 -5.22 -28.25
N LEU A 6 -7.28 -4.34 -29.25
CA LEU A 6 -7.87 -3.00 -29.25
C LEU A 6 -9.41 -3.04 -29.26
N ASP A 7 -10.02 -3.93 -30.03
CA ASP A 7 -11.47 -4.14 -30.01
C ASP A 7 -11.95 -4.59 -28.62
N THR A 8 -11.18 -5.46 -27.97
CA THR A 8 -11.47 -5.91 -26.60
C THR A 8 -11.33 -4.77 -25.60
N ILE A 9 -10.31 -3.91 -25.73
CA ILE A 9 -10.13 -2.71 -24.91
C ILE A 9 -11.34 -1.79 -25.07
N ASN A 10 -11.74 -1.48 -26.30
CA ASN A 10 -12.90 -0.63 -26.59
C ASN A 10 -14.19 -1.24 -26.02
N TYR A 11 -14.34 -2.56 -26.13
CA TYR A 11 -15.45 -3.26 -25.49
C TYR A 11 -15.45 -3.04 -23.97
N GLN A 12 -14.31 -3.19 -23.29
CA GLN A 12 -14.24 -2.96 -21.84
C GLN A 12 -14.56 -1.50 -21.47
N LEU A 13 -14.07 -0.53 -22.23
CA LEU A 13 -14.38 0.90 -22.05
C LEU A 13 -15.88 1.18 -22.17
N ASN A 14 -16.54 0.63 -23.20
CA ASN A 14 -17.98 0.80 -23.40
C ASN A 14 -18.81 0.21 -22.25
N HIS A 15 -18.28 -0.81 -21.57
CA HIS A 15 -18.89 -1.43 -20.39
C HIS A 15 -18.38 -0.84 -19.07
N LYS A 16 -17.63 0.27 -19.11
CA LYS A 16 -17.03 0.95 -17.94
C LYS A 16 -16.13 0.04 -17.09
N ASN A 17 -15.55 -0.99 -17.69
CA ASN A 17 -14.62 -1.89 -17.02
C ASN A 17 -13.18 -1.37 -17.20
N TYR A 18 -12.89 -0.24 -16.53
CA TYR A 18 -11.63 0.49 -16.73
C TYR A 18 -10.40 -0.29 -16.25
N GLU A 19 -10.50 -1.05 -15.16
CA GLU A 19 -9.40 -1.88 -14.66
C GLU A 19 -8.98 -2.94 -15.69
N LYS A 20 -9.96 -3.64 -16.28
CA LYS A 20 -9.66 -4.64 -17.31
C LYS A 20 -9.13 -4.00 -18.59
N ALA A 21 -9.61 -2.81 -18.96
CA ALA A 21 -9.07 -2.05 -20.09
C ALA A 21 -7.61 -1.64 -19.84
N LEU A 22 -7.28 -1.22 -18.62
CA LEU A 22 -5.93 -0.86 -18.19
C LEU A 22 -4.99 -2.08 -18.22
N ASP A 23 -5.41 -3.24 -17.70
CA ASP A 23 -4.64 -4.49 -17.75
C ASP A 23 -4.38 -4.93 -19.21
N LEU A 24 -5.37 -4.80 -20.10
CA LEU A 24 -5.19 -5.09 -21.53
C LEU A 24 -4.23 -4.13 -22.23
N CYS A 25 -4.25 -2.84 -21.87
CA CYS A 25 -3.29 -1.86 -22.40
C CYS A 25 -1.86 -2.20 -21.97
N LEU A 26 -1.68 -2.57 -20.70
CA LEU A 26 -0.37 -2.95 -20.16
C LEU A 26 0.21 -4.17 -20.89
N ASN A 27 -0.61 -5.21 -21.07
CA ASN A 27 -0.22 -6.40 -21.83
C ASN A 27 0.15 -6.06 -23.28
N LEU A 28 -0.55 -5.12 -23.93
CA LEU A 28 -0.24 -4.72 -25.30
C LEU A 28 1.10 -3.97 -25.40
N ILE A 29 1.37 -3.10 -24.42
CA ILE A 29 2.63 -2.35 -24.30
C ILE A 29 3.81 -3.31 -24.07
N GLU A 30 3.65 -4.30 -23.18
CA GLU A 30 4.69 -5.28 -22.84
C GLU A 30 5.19 -6.06 -24.07
N ILE A 31 4.28 -6.41 -24.98
CA ILE A 31 4.56 -7.32 -26.10
C ILE A 31 5.64 -6.79 -27.07
N LYS A 32 6.17 -5.55 -26.94
CA LYS A 32 7.23 -4.93 -27.78
C LYS A 32 7.01 -4.97 -29.30
N LYS A 33 5.90 -5.56 -29.78
CA LYS A 33 5.45 -5.65 -31.18
C LYS A 33 4.33 -4.66 -31.48
N ALA A 34 3.90 -3.89 -30.49
CA ALA A 34 3.05 -2.73 -30.74
C ALA A 34 3.89 -1.69 -31.50
N GLY A 35 3.65 -1.53 -32.81
CA GLY A 35 4.19 -0.38 -33.54
C GLY A 35 3.79 0.93 -32.84
N GLN A 36 4.53 2.02 -33.07
CA GLN A 36 4.37 3.31 -32.37
C GLN A 36 2.89 3.77 -32.24
N ASN A 37 2.08 3.59 -33.29
CA ASN A 37 0.66 3.95 -33.30
C ASN A 37 -0.19 3.18 -32.26
N HIS A 38 0.15 1.92 -31.94
CA HIS A 38 -0.57 1.16 -30.92
C HIS A 38 -0.19 1.61 -29.51
N GLU A 39 1.08 1.96 -29.30
CA GLU A 39 1.59 2.47 -28.02
C GLU A 39 0.90 3.79 -27.67
N GLU A 40 0.80 4.72 -28.62
CA GLU A 40 0.10 6.00 -28.45
C GLU A 40 -1.38 5.81 -28.10
N LYS A 41 -2.09 4.93 -28.84
CA LYS A 41 -3.48 4.58 -28.52
C LYS A 41 -3.62 4.02 -27.11
N CYS A 42 -2.72 3.13 -26.68
CA CYS A 42 -2.73 2.61 -25.32
C CYS A 42 -2.53 3.73 -24.29
N PHE A 43 -1.63 4.68 -24.51
CA PHE A 43 -1.48 5.82 -23.59
C PHE A 43 -2.73 6.69 -23.53
N THR A 44 -3.34 7.02 -24.66
CA THR A 44 -4.61 7.76 -24.67
C THR A 44 -5.69 6.99 -23.91
N THR A 45 -5.81 5.69 -24.14
CA THR A 45 -6.76 4.85 -23.39
C THR A 45 -6.46 4.84 -21.90
N ILE A 46 -5.20 4.69 -21.50
CA ILE A 46 -4.79 4.75 -20.10
C ILE A 46 -5.24 6.08 -19.50
N GLN A 47 -4.96 7.22 -20.14
CA GLN A 47 -5.38 8.54 -19.68
C GLN A 47 -6.91 8.63 -19.50
N CYS A 48 -7.69 8.12 -20.46
CA CYS A 48 -9.15 8.07 -20.36
C CYS A 48 -9.63 7.20 -19.20
N CYS A 49 -9.05 6.02 -19.00
CA CYS A 49 -9.37 5.13 -17.87
C CYS A 49 -9.05 5.80 -16.53
N ILE A 50 -7.86 6.38 -16.38
CA ILE A 50 -7.43 7.08 -15.17
C ILE A 50 -8.38 8.24 -14.85
N LYS A 51 -8.73 9.05 -15.86
CA LYS A 51 -9.68 10.16 -15.69
C LYS A 51 -11.04 9.65 -15.23
N SER A 52 -11.54 8.58 -15.84
CA SER A 52 -12.83 7.97 -15.50
C SER A 52 -12.86 7.41 -14.07
N LEU A 53 -11.79 6.73 -13.65
CA LEU A 53 -11.64 6.22 -12.28
C LEU A 53 -11.53 7.37 -11.27
N GLN A 54 -10.79 8.44 -11.60
CA GLN A 54 -10.69 9.63 -10.76
C GLN A 54 -12.05 10.32 -10.59
N ASP A 55 -12.82 10.46 -11.67
CA ASP A 55 -14.16 11.07 -11.62
C ASP A 55 -15.14 10.23 -10.78
N GLN A 56 -14.85 8.93 -10.62
CA GLN A 56 -15.55 8.03 -9.71
C GLN A 56 -14.97 8.00 -8.28
N HIS A 57 -13.90 8.76 -8.03
CA HIS A 57 -13.10 8.73 -6.79
C HIS A 57 -12.47 7.36 -6.48
N ASP A 58 -12.20 6.54 -7.50
CA ASP A 58 -11.61 5.20 -7.34
C ASP A 58 -10.07 5.22 -7.41
N TYR A 59 -9.46 5.99 -6.52
CA TYR A 59 -8.00 6.08 -6.38
C TYR A 59 -7.34 4.73 -6.04
N PRO A 60 -7.91 3.85 -5.19
CA PRO A 60 -7.31 2.55 -4.90
C PRO A 60 -7.06 1.70 -6.15
N SER A 61 -8.02 1.67 -7.08
CA SER A 61 -7.88 0.95 -8.35
C SER A 61 -6.77 1.53 -9.23
N ILE A 62 -6.64 2.86 -9.27
CA ILE A 62 -5.55 3.55 -9.97
C ILE A 62 -4.19 3.13 -9.39
N PHE A 63 -4.02 3.21 -8.07
CA PHE A 63 -2.73 2.87 -7.43
C PHE A 63 -2.41 1.38 -7.47
N ASN A 64 -3.41 0.50 -7.35
CA ASN A 64 -3.22 -0.93 -7.56
C ASN A 64 -2.73 -1.23 -8.98
N TRP A 65 -3.28 -0.56 -10.00
CA TRP A 65 -2.80 -0.71 -11.37
C TRP A 65 -1.37 -0.17 -11.55
N ILE A 66 -1.02 0.98 -10.96
CA ILE A 66 0.35 1.51 -10.99
C ILE A 66 1.35 0.51 -10.35
N ARG A 67 0.97 -0.14 -9.23
CA ARG A 67 1.79 -1.19 -8.60
C ARG A 67 2.03 -2.37 -9.54
N LYS A 68 0.99 -2.85 -10.23
CA LYS A 68 1.14 -3.91 -11.26
C LYS A 68 2.09 -3.47 -12.38
N CYS A 69 1.98 -2.23 -12.86
CA CYS A 69 2.88 -1.69 -13.89
C CYS A 69 4.36 -1.72 -13.48
N LEU A 70 4.65 -1.39 -12.21
CA LEU A 70 6.02 -1.41 -11.67
C LEU A 70 6.65 -2.80 -11.69
N GLN A 71 5.84 -3.84 -11.48
CA GLN A 71 6.32 -5.21 -11.45
C GLN A 71 6.65 -5.74 -12.86
N LEU A 72 5.97 -5.22 -13.89
CA LEU A 72 6.03 -5.80 -15.23
C LEU A 72 7.05 -5.12 -16.17
N ILE A 73 7.24 -3.79 -16.11
CA ILE A 73 8.00 -3.09 -17.17
C ILE A 73 8.87 -1.93 -16.64
N PRO A 74 10.05 -2.20 -16.03
CA PRO A 74 10.91 -1.14 -15.46
C PRO A 74 11.30 -0.04 -16.45
N VAL A 75 11.50 -0.37 -17.74
CA VAL A 75 12.04 0.57 -18.75
C VAL A 75 10.98 1.49 -19.37
N GLN A 76 9.73 1.04 -19.51
CA GLN A 76 8.63 1.85 -20.09
C GLN A 76 7.78 2.53 -19.02
N TYR A 77 8.01 2.18 -17.76
CA TYR A 77 7.31 2.71 -16.60
C TYR A 77 7.35 4.23 -16.51
N GLU A 78 8.50 4.85 -16.72
CA GLU A 78 8.64 6.31 -16.60
C GLU A 78 7.67 7.05 -17.52
N LYS A 79 7.47 6.53 -18.74
CA LYS A 79 6.53 7.08 -19.71
C LYS A 79 5.08 6.86 -19.29
N ILE A 80 4.73 5.68 -18.77
CA ILE A 80 3.40 5.40 -18.22
C ILE A 80 3.11 6.36 -17.07
N CYS A 81 4.03 6.52 -16.14
CA CYS A 81 3.82 7.35 -14.96
C CYS A 81 3.75 8.82 -15.26
N LYS A 82 4.56 9.34 -16.19
CA LYS A 82 4.39 10.70 -16.70
C LYS A 82 3.00 10.91 -17.31
N ASN A 83 2.46 9.92 -18.02
CA ASN A 83 1.11 10.03 -18.60
C ASN A 83 0.00 10.00 -17.54
N VAL A 84 0.14 9.14 -16.52
CA VAL A 84 -0.79 9.13 -15.38
C VAL A 84 -0.68 10.44 -14.61
N ALA A 85 0.54 10.94 -14.39
CA ALA A 85 0.87 12.24 -13.76
C ALA A 85 0.10 13.41 -14.35
N ASN A 86 0.05 13.47 -15.67
CA ASN A 86 -0.62 14.56 -16.36
C ASN A 86 -2.14 14.58 -16.20
N VAL A 87 -2.76 13.46 -15.80
CA VAL A 87 -4.23 13.34 -15.70
C VAL A 87 -4.70 13.38 -14.26
N LEU A 88 -3.95 12.76 -13.36
CA LEU A 88 -4.37 12.59 -11.97
C LEU A 88 -4.28 13.91 -11.21
N ASN A 89 -5.42 14.40 -10.74
CA ASN A 89 -5.51 15.63 -9.94
C ASN A 89 -6.23 15.34 -8.62
N ILE A 90 -5.47 14.98 -7.59
CA ILE A 90 -5.99 14.64 -6.27
C ILE A 90 -6.10 15.91 -5.41
N PRO A 91 -7.28 16.24 -4.84
CA PRO A 91 -7.43 17.37 -3.93
C PRO A 91 -6.90 17.03 -2.52
N PHE A 92 -5.60 16.71 -2.42
CA PHE A 92 -5.01 16.11 -1.22
C PHE A 92 -5.18 16.98 0.04
N ASP A 93 -4.97 18.29 -0.06
CA ASP A 93 -5.16 19.22 1.06
C ASP A 93 -6.60 19.28 1.55
N GLN A 94 -7.58 19.18 0.65
CA GLN A 94 -8.98 19.15 1.01
C GLN A 94 -9.32 17.88 1.81
N ILE A 95 -8.71 16.74 1.44
CA ILE A 95 -8.86 15.46 2.15
C ILE A 95 -8.22 15.54 3.53
N ILE A 96 -6.97 16.02 3.63
CA ILE A 96 -6.29 16.21 4.93
C ILE A 96 -7.13 17.08 5.86
N ASN A 97 -7.57 18.24 5.39
CA ASN A 97 -8.34 19.17 6.20
C ASN A 97 -9.67 18.56 6.65
N SER A 98 -10.33 17.80 5.76
CA SER A 98 -11.57 17.07 6.07
C SER A 98 -11.37 16.06 7.19
N ILE A 99 -10.31 15.25 7.10
CA ILE A 99 -9.99 14.23 8.10
C ILE A 99 -9.57 14.89 9.41
N GLU A 100 -8.82 15.99 9.37
CA GLU A 100 -8.39 16.70 10.57
C GLU A 100 -9.58 17.25 11.38
N ILE A 101 -10.60 17.76 10.70
CA ILE A 101 -11.84 18.21 11.34
C ILE A 101 -12.51 17.04 12.07
N ILE A 102 -12.68 15.89 11.40
CA ILE A 102 -13.25 14.67 12.01
C ILE A 102 -12.45 14.26 13.25
N LEU A 103 -11.12 14.19 13.15
CA LEU A 103 -10.26 13.82 14.27
C LEU A 103 -10.41 14.79 15.45
N ARG A 104 -10.46 16.10 15.19
CA ARG A 104 -10.65 17.14 16.22
C ARG A 104 -12.00 17.06 16.93
N GLU A 105 -13.04 16.64 16.22
CA GLU A 105 -14.38 16.45 16.79
C GLU A 105 -14.48 15.19 17.66
N LYS A 106 -13.76 14.12 17.28
CA LYS A 106 -13.89 12.80 17.91
C LYS A 106 -12.86 12.49 18.98
N LEU A 107 -11.67 13.05 18.87
CA LEU A 107 -10.57 12.77 19.77
C LEU A 107 -10.40 13.88 20.80
N SER A 108 -9.91 13.51 21.98
CA SER A 108 -9.67 14.47 23.06
C SER A 108 -8.52 15.43 22.74
N LYS A 109 -8.43 16.54 23.48
CA LYS A 109 -7.35 17.54 23.34
C LYS A 109 -5.94 16.96 23.54
N ALA A 110 -5.80 15.80 24.18
CA ALA A 110 -4.51 15.12 24.34
C ALA A 110 -3.87 14.79 22.98
N TRP A 111 -4.69 14.63 21.93
CA TRP A 111 -4.28 14.27 20.57
C TRP A 111 -3.87 15.46 19.70
N ARG A 112 -3.94 16.70 20.22
CA ARG A 112 -3.76 17.92 19.42
C ARG A 112 -2.47 17.99 18.60
N PHE A 113 -1.40 17.35 19.09
CA PHE A 113 -0.09 17.33 18.45
C PHE A 113 0.01 16.25 17.36
N HIS A 114 -0.88 15.26 17.37
CA HIS A 114 -0.90 14.16 16.40
C HIS A 114 -1.93 14.33 15.29
N PHE A 115 -2.89 15.28 15.42
CA PHE A 115 -3.96 15.43 14.42
C PHE A 115 -3.44 15.61 13.01
N LYS A 116 -2.45 16.47 12.80
CA LYS A 116 -1.91 16.72 11.46
C LYS A 116 -1.23 15.47 10.88
N GLU A 117 -0.46 14.76 11.70
CA GLU A 117 0.20 13.52 11.30
C GLU A 117 -0.81 12.41 10.98
N LEU A 118 -1.79 12.20 11.86
CA LEU A 118 -2.88 11.24 11.66
C LEU A 118 -3.68 11.55 10.39
N SER A 119 -4.04 12.82 10.17
CA SER A 119 -4.74 13.23 8.95
C SER A 119 -3.95 12.91 7.69
N VAL A 120 -2.63 13.11 7.72
CA VAL A 120 -1.73 12.74 6.62
C VAL A 120 -1.72 11.23 6.42
N GLN A 121 -1.47 10.45 7.47
CA GLN A 121 -1.46 8.98 7.40
C GLN A 121 -2.75 8.43 6.81
N ILE A 122 -3.89 8.82 7.39
CA ILE A 122 -5.21 8.34 6.98
C ILE A 122 -5.55 8.81 5.57
N SER A 123 -5.16 10.02 5.16
CA SER A 123 -5.37 10.49 3.78
C SER A 123 -4.67 9.59 2.75
N ILE A 124 -3.41 9.20 3.04
CA ILE A 124 -2.63 8.31 2.18
C ILE A 124 -3.27 6.91 2.12
N ILE A 125 -3.87 6.42 3.23
CA ILE A 125 -4.63 5.17 3.24
C ILE A 125 -5.92 5.31 2.42
N ALA A 126 -6.70 6.36 2.65
CA ALA A 126 -7.98 6.61 1.98
C ALA A 126 -7.84 6.66 0.46
N LEU A 127 -6.73 7.22 -0.02
CA LEU A 127 -6.38 7.27 -1.44
C LEU A 127 -5.83 5.95 -1.99
N GLY A 128 -5.46 5.01 -1.12
CA GLY A 128 -4.91 3.72 -1.52
C GLY A 128 -3.44 3.79 -1.91
N ILE A 129 -2.70 4.85 -1.53
CA ILE A 129 -1.25 4.98 -1.73
C ILE A 129 -0.50 4.04 -0.78
N LYS A 130 -0.97 3.94 0.47
CA LYS A 130 -0.55 2.98 1.49
C LYS A 130 -1.75 2.11 1.85
N ARG A 131 -1.54 0.83 2.15
CA ARG A 131 -2.64 -0.14 2.34
C ARG A 131 -3.30 0.01 3.70
N ALA A 132 -2.48 0.17 4.73
CA ALA A 132 -2.93 0.33 6.11
C ALA A 132 -1.99 1.21 6.93
N PHE A 133 -2.50 1.72 8.05
CA PHE A 133 -1.76 2.45 9.07
C PHE A 133 -1.97 1.74 10.42
N LEU A 134 -0.88 1.32 11.07
CA LEU A 134 -0.88 0.87 12.45
C LEU A 134 -1.11 2.08 13.35
N TRP A 135 -2.06 2.00 14.28
CA TRP A 135 -2.39 3.08 15.20
C TRP A 135 -1.36 3.13 16.35
N ASP A 136 -0.17 3.65 16.04
CA ASP A 136 0.98 3.77 16.95
C ASP A 136 1.25 5.21 17.42
N LEU A 137 0.49 6.18 16.91
CA LEU A 137 0.56 7.56 17.34
C LEU A 137 -0.34 7.78 18.55
N GLY A 138 0.21 8.27 19.65
CA GLY A 138 -0.56 8.72 20.81
C GLY A 138 -1.00 7.62 21.79
N PRO A 139 -1.78 7.99 22.83
CA PRO A 139 -2.14 7.07 23.91
C PRO A 139 -3.23 6.08 23.48
N ILE A 140 -2.81 4.86 23.12
CA ILE A 140 -3.65 3.69 22.83
C ILE A 140 -4.71 3.38 23.93
N PRO A 141 -4.45 3.52 25.25
CA PRO A 141 -5.38 3.03 26.28
C PRO A 141 -6.73 3.76 26.38
N THR A 142 -7.00 4.75 25.52
CA THR A 142 -8.18 5.62 25.62
C THR A 142 -9.12 5.57 24.42
N LEU A 143 -8.76 4.84 23.35
CA LEU A 143 -9.61 4.76 22.17
C LEU A 143 -10.45 3.48 22.24
N SER A 144 -11.76 3.61 22.40
CA SER A 144 -12.67 2.47 22.25
C SER A 144 -12.87 2.16 20.77
N ASP A 145 -13.10 0.89 20.45
CA ASP A 145 -13.40 0.41 19.09
C ASP A 145 -14.51 1.25 18.43
N SER A 146 -15.52 1.62 19.23
CA SER A 146 -16.65 2.45 18.78
C SER A 146 -16.24 3.83 18.25
N ILE A 147 -15.25 4.49 18.86
CA ILE A 147 -14.75 5.80 18.42
C ILE A 147 -13.99 5.64 17.11
N LEU A 148 -13.14 4.61 17.01
CA LEU A 148 -12.37 4.35 15.79
C LEU A 148 -13.29 4.01 14.61
N ILE A 149 -14.31 3.18 14.84
CA ILE A 149 -15.35 2.86 13.85
C ILE A 149 -16.10 4.13 13.42
N GLU A 150 -16.44 5.02 14.35
CA GLU A 150 -17.12 6.27 14.01
C GLU A 150 -16.24 7.18 13.14
N ILE A 151 -14.97 7.34 13.49
CA ILE A 151 -13.98 8.10 12.70
C ILE A 151 -13.91 7.51 11.28
N VAL A 152 -13.71 6.20 11.16
CA VAL A 152 -13.64 5.49 9.87
C VAL A 152 -14.91 5.70 9.05
N ASN A 153 -16.09 5.62 9.68
CA ASN A 153 -17.37 5.85 9.00
C ASN A 153 -17.49 7.27 8.45
N GLN A 154 -17.15 8.28 9.24
CA GLN A 154 -17.21 9.67 8.80
C GLN A 154 -16.23 9.94 7.65
N ILE A 155 -15.02 9.40 7.73
CA ILE A 155 -14.02 9.52 6.65
C ILE A 155 -14.52 8.84 5.37
N ASN A 156 -15.14 7.65 5.47
CA ASN A 156 -15.72 6.96 4.32
C ASN A 156 -16.78 7.80 3.62
N ILE A 157 -17.67 8.44 4.39
CA ILE A 157 -18.72 9.32 3.86
C ILE A 157 -18.11 10.56 3.20
N GLN A 158 -17.23 11.26 3.91
CA GLN A 158 -16.71 12.56 3.47
C GLN A 158 -15.70 12.44 2.33
N CYS A 159 -14.86 11.40 2.36
CA CYS A 159 -13.78 11.19 1.39
C CYS A 159 -14.14 10.16 0.31
N LYS A 160 -15.35 9.57 0.33
CA LYS A 160 -15.78 8.47 -0.55
C LYS A 160 -14.77 7.31 -0.56
N SER A 161 -14.27 6.95 0.61
CA SER A 161 -13.21 5.94 0.77
C SER A 161 -13.78 4.58 1.20
N ASN A 162 -12.92 3.56 1.26
CA ASN A 162 -13.27 2.19 1.66
C ASN A 162 -12.43 1.73 2.85
N LEU A 163 -12.35 2.58 3.86
CA LEU A 163 -11.63 2.31 5.08
C LEU A 163 -12.41 1.35 5.99
N ILE A 164 -11.68 0.51 6.69
CA ILE A 164 -12.13 -0.28 7.84
C ILE A 164 -11.14 -0.09 9.00
N SER A 165 -11.64 -0.31 10.21
CA SER A 165 -10.84 -0.63 11.38
C SER A 165 -10.54 -2.12 11.36
N MET A 166 -9.28 -2.49 11.57
CA MET A 166 -8.84 -3.86 11.71
C MET A 166 -8.17 -4.01 13.06
N LYS A 167 -8.47 -5.09 13.77
CA LYS A 167 -7.81 -5.46 15.01
C LYS A 167 -7.00 -6.73 14.78
N LEU A 168 -5.72 -6.66 15.14
CA LEU A 168 -4.76 -7.74 14.97
C LEU A 168 -4.00 -7.87 16.30
N ALA A 169 -4.27 -8.93 17.05
CA ALA A 169 -3.89 -9.03 18.46
C ALA A 169 -4.44 -7.82 19.26
N ASP A 170 -3.56 -7.12 19.97
CA ASP A 170 -3.89 -5.90 20.75
C ASP A 170 -3.68 -4.62 19.93
N ASP A 171 -3.29 -4.73 18.66
CA ASP A 171 -3.03 -3.61 17.77
C ASP A 171 -4.24 -3.26 16.90
N PHE A 172 -4.40 -1.96 16.64
CA PHE A 172 -5.42 -1.43 15.73
C PHE A 172 -4.78 -0.91 14.45
N LEU A 173 -5.41 -1.21 13.32
CA LEU A 173 -5.03 -0.69 12.02
C LEU A 173 -6.22 0.00 11.36
N ILE A 174 -5.96 1.11 10.66
CA ILE A 174 -6.90 1.66 9.67
C ILE A 174 -6.44 1.16 8.31
N VAL A 175 -7.32 0.47 7.59
CA VAL A 175 -6.98 -0.24 6.35
C VAL A 175 -7.91 0.19 5.23
N ASN A 176 -7.37 0.43 4.04
CA ASN A 176 -8.18 0.54 2.83
C ASN A 176 -8.53 -0.85 2.31
N PHE A 177 -9.79 -1.24 2.44
CA PHE A 177 -10.26 -2.57 2.10
C PHE A 177 -10.04 -2.92 0.62
N LYS A 178 -10.09 -1.94 -0.29
CA LYS A 178 -9.80 -2.16 -1.72
C LYS A 178 -8.35 -2.55 -2.00
N CYS A 179 -7.45 -2.35 -1.04
CA CYS A 179 -6.03 -2.67 -1.14
C CYS A 179 -5.67 -4.02 -0.50
N LEU A 180 -6.67 -4.75 0.03
CA LEU A 180 -6.46 -5.98 0.81
C LEU A 180 -6.26 -7.30 0.04
N PRO A 181 -6.43 -7.43 -1.30
CA PRO A 181 -5.86 -8.59 -1.97
C PRO A 181 -4.34 -8.59 -1.76
N LEU A 182 -3.86 -9.41 -0.83
CA LEU A 182 -2.45 -9.50 -0.49
C LEU A 182 -1.79 -10.55 -1.39
N ASN A 183 -0.58 -10.23 -1.82
CA ASN A 183 0.26 -11.13 -2.58
C ASN A 183 1.64 -11.18 -1.92
N SER A 184 2.04 -12.37 -1.45
CA SER A 184 3.34 -12.56 -0.82
C SER A 184 4.51 -12.21 -1.74
N ASN A 185 4.32 -12.31 -3.06
CA ASN A 185 5.34 -11.99 -4.05
C ASN A 185 5.60 -10.48 -4.20
N ASP A 186 4.77 -9.63 -3.60
CA ASP A 186 4.99 -8.18 -3.57
C ASP A 186 6.06 -7.78 -2.53
N HIS A 187 6.55 -8.74 -1.74
CA HIS A 187 7.34 -8.52 -0.54
C HIS A 187 8.58 -9.42 -0.52
N ILE A 188 9.64 -8.93 0.11
CA ILE A 188 10.78 -9.76 0.53
C ILE A 188 10.62 -10.07 2.00
N PHE A 189 10.60 -11.35 2.33
CA PHE A 189 10.59 -11.81 3.70
C PHE A 189 12.01 -12.07 4.16
N VAL A 190 12.38 -11.54 5.32
CA VAL A 190 13.69 -11.76 5.95
C VAL A 190 13.47 -12.56 7.22
N ASP A 191 13.99 -13.78 7.25
CA ASP A 191 14.06 -14.60 8.44
C ASP A 191 15.08 -14.00 9.42
N VAL A 192 14.57 -13.65 10.59
CA VAL A 192 15.34 -13.11 11.71
C VAL A 192 15.26 -14.03 12.93
N SER A 193 14.93 -15.31 12.74
CA SER A 193 14.81 -16.28 13.83
C SER A 193 16.08 -16.38 14.66
N LYS A 194 15.93 -16.53 15.99
CA LYS A 194 17.04 -16.57 16.97
C LYS A 194 18.20 -17.51 16.60
N ASN A 195 17.90 -18.66 16.00
CA ASN A 195 18.91 -19.68 15.71
C ASN A 195 19.80 -19.34 14.50
N LEU A 196 19.51 -18.24 13.80
CA LEU A 196 20.34 -17.74 12.72
C LEU A 196 21.50 -16.93 13.28
N SER A 197 22.68 -17.11 12.68
CA SER A 197 23.84 -16.24 12.94
C SER A 197 23.67 -14.85 12.32
N TYR A 198 22.93 -14.76 11.21
CA TYR A 198 22.67 -13.54 10.45
C TYR A 198 21.28 -13.62 9.78
N PRO A 199 20.58 -12.50 9.60
CA PRO A 199 19.31 -12.45 8.86
C PRO A 199 19.44 -13.00 7.45
N LYS A 200 18.39 -13.68 6.95
CA LYS A 200 18.40 -14.29 5.62
C LYS A 200 17.11 -14.04 4.86
N ILE A 201 17.19 -13.86 3.55
CA ILE A 201 16.00 -13.80 2.71
C ILE A 201 15.34 -15.18 2.66
N LEU A 202 14.03 -15.22 2.92
CA LEU A 202 13.21 -16.41 2.72
C LEU A 202 12.84 -16.56 1.24
N PRO A 203 12.90 -17.77 0.67
CA PRO A 203 12.36 -18.03 -0.66
C PRO A 203 10.89 -17.61 -0.77
N GLN A 204 10.48 -17.02 -1.89
CA GLN A 204 9.09 -16.58 -2.09
C GLN A 204 8.07 -17.72 -1.99
N ASN A 205 8.48 -18.96 -2.26
CA ASN A 205 7.65 -20.15 -2.16
C ASN A 205 7.66 -20.81 -0.77
N THR A 206 8.14 -20.10 0.25
CA THR A 206 8.14 -20.58 1.63
C THR A 206 6.70 -20.85 2.08
N LYS A 207 6.42 -22.13 2.36
CA LYS A 207 5.07 -22.65 2.63
C LYS A 207 4.33 -21.83 3.70
N ILE A 208 4.99 -21.54 4.82
CA ILE A 208 4.36 -20.80 5.93
C ILE A 208 3.94 -19.38 5.53
N ILE A 209 4.73 -18.70 4.70
CA ILE A 209 4.41 -17.35 4.20
C ILE A 209 3.19 -17.38 3.28
N ILE A 210 3.12 -18.40 2.41
CA ILE A 210 1.97 -18.62 1.52
C ILE A 210 0.71 -18.89 2.35
N GLU A 211 0.78 -19.82 3.31
CA GLU A 211 -0.35 -20.20 4.15
C GLU A 211 -0.84 -19.02 4.99
N MET A 212 0.08 -18.26 5.60
CA MET A 212 -0.22 -17.04 6.34
C MET A 212 -0.95 -16.00 5.47
N THR A 213 -0.44 -15.74 4.25
CA THR A 213 -1.03 -14.79 3.32
C THR A 213 -2.40 -15.25 2.82
N GLN A 214 -2.56 -16.55 2.53
CA GLN A 214 -3.82 -17.13 2.08
C GLN A 214 -4.89 -17.10 3.17
N ASN A 215 -4.51 -17.43 4.41
CA ASN A 215 -5.41 -17.38 5.55
C ASN A 215 -5.91 -15.95 5.78
N LEU A 216 -5.00 -14.97 5.78
CA LEU A 216 -5.38 -13.57 5.93
C LEU A 216 -6.32 -13.09 4.81
N ASN A 217 -6.02 -13.45 3.55
CA ASN A 217 -6.92 -13.19 2.43
C ASN A 217 -8.28 -13.87 2.59
N GLN A 218 -8.33 -15.11 3.09
CA GLN A 218 -9.58 -15.84 3.33
C GLN A 218 -10.43 -15.13 4.38
N GLN A 219 -9.82 -14.62 5.46
CA GLN A 219 -10.53 -13.84 6.47
C GLN A 219 -11.09 -12.55 5.87
N PHE A 220 -10.33 -11.86 5.01
CA PHE A 220 -10.82 -10.68 4.27
C PHE A 220 -12.01 -11.01 3.37
N GLN A 221 -11.93 -12.10 2.60
CA GLN A 221 -13.03 -12.54 1.74
C GLN A 221 -14.26 -12.95 2.54
N SER A 222 -14.06 -13.59 3.69
CA SER A 222 -15.15 -13.99 4.59
C SER A 222 -15.88 -12.75 5.13
N HIS A 223 -15.13 -11.72 5.52
CA HIS A 223 -15.68 -10.43 5.96
C HIS A 223 -16.45 -9.70 4.85
N LEU A 224 -15.99 -9.78 3.59
CA LEU A 224 -16.72 -9.25 2.44
C LEU A 224 -18.06 -9.96 2.22
N ASN A 225 -18.04 -11.29 2.30
CA ASN A 225 -19.19 -12.12 1.96
C ASN A 225 -20.28 -12.10 3.05
N SER A 226 -19.94 -11.74 4.28
CA SER A 226 -20.89 -11.70 5.39
C SER A 226 -21.90 -10.54 5.33
N ASN A 227 -21.95 -9.75 4.24
CA ASN A 227 -22.88 -8.61 4.03
C ASN A 227 -22.88 -7.58 5.18
N HIS A 228 -21.83 -7.57 6.00
CA HIS A 228 -21.81 -6.73 7.18
C HIS A 228 -21.43 -5.29 6.82
N THR A 229 -22.27 -4.36 7.27
CA THR A 229 -21.96 -2.93 7.40
C THR A 229 -20.85 -2.67 8.42
N GLU A 230 -20.38 -3.72 9.08
CA GLU A 230 -19.41 -3.69 10.16
C GLU A 230 -18.04 -3.24 9.64
N LYS A 231 -17.58 -2.11 10.16
CA LYS A 231 -16.29 -1.51 9.83
C LYS A 231 -15.17 -1.98 10.75
N LEU A 232 -15.42 -2.97 11.60
CA LEU A 232 -14.41 -3.62 12.40
C LEU A 232 -14.19 -5.03 11.87
N LEU A 233 -12.93 -5.37 11.62
CA LEU A 233 -12.49 -6.70 11.25
C LEU A 233 -11.48 -7.17 12.31
N GLU A 234 -11.83 -8.19 13.08
CA GLU A 234 -10.92 -8.83 14.02
C GLU A 234 -10.29 -10.04 13.35
N ILE A 235 -8.95 -10.07 13.31
CA ILE A 235 -8.20 -11.16 12.69
C ILE A 235 -7.99 -12.28 13.70
N ASP A 236 -8.41 -13.49 13.33
CA ASP A 236 -8.12 -14.69 14.08
C ASP A 236 -6.66 -15.11 13.87
N LEU A 237 -5.90 -15.06 14.97
CA LEU A 237 -4.47 -15.38 15.00
C LEU A 237 -4.17 -16.83 15.41
N THR A 238 -5.17 -17.66 15.70
CA THR A 238 -4.98 -19.04 16.21
C THR A 238 -4.13 -19.93 15.30
N SER A 239 -3.96 -19.56 14.04
CA SER A 239 -3.20 -20.29 13.01
C SER A 239 -2.07 -19.47 12.39
N MET A 240 -1.71 -18.32 12.96
CA MET A 240 -0.70 -17.42 12.40
C MET A 240 0.48 -17.23 13.37
N GLU A 241 1.69 -17.46 12.88
CA GLU A 241 2.88 -17.66 13.71
C GLU A 241 3.80 -16.43 13.82
N CYS A 242 3.45 -15.27 13.25
CA CYS A 242 4.28 -14.07 13.34
C CYS A 242 3.46 -12.78 13.20
N VAL A 243 3.00 -12.21 14.32
CA VAL A 243 2.19 -10.98 14.32
C VAL A 243 2.86 -9.80 13.59
N PRO A 244 4.15 -9.49 13.82
CA PRO A 244 4.82 -8.41 13.09
C PRO A 244 4.87 -8.63 11.57
N ALA A 245 5.00 -9.88 11.10
CA ALA A 245 4.99 -10.18 9.67
C ALA A 245 3.62 -9.90 9.04
N LEU A 246 2.53 -10.23 9.76
CA LEU A 246 1.16 -9.91 9.33
C LEU A 246 0.93 -8.41 9.25
N ILE A 247 1.35 -7.66 10.28
CA ILE A 247 1.23 -6.19 10.29
C ILE A 247 2.00 -5.62 9.09
N GLY A 248 3.22 -6.10 8.83
CA GLY A 248 4.01 -5.67 7.68
C GLY A 248 3.36 -5.98 6.33
N LEU A 249 2.73 -7.15 6.20
CA LEU A 249 1.95 -7.56 5.04
C LEU A 249 0.75 -6.63 4.80
N VAL A 250 -0.03 -6.35 5.85
CA VAL A 250 -1.23 -5.51 5.81
C VAL A 250 -0.88 -4.06 5.49
N ILE A 251 0.18 -3.51 6.08
CA ILE A 251 0.68 -2.16 5.77
C ILE A 251 1.23 -2.09 4.34
N GLY A 252 1.82 -3.20 3.87
CA GLY A 252 2.44 -3.32 2.55
C GLY A 252 3.90 -2.87 2.53
N TYR A 253 4.68 -3.21 3.56
CA TYR A 253 6.12 -2.94 3.57
C TYR A 253 6.84 -3.77 2.50
N PRO A 254 7.82 -3.21 1.78
CA PRO A 254 8.55 -3.98 0.76
C PRO A 254 9.42 -5.08 1.39
N VAL A 255 9.88 -4.88 2.62
CA VAL A 255 10.68 -5.84 3.38
C VAL A 255 9.92 -6.16 4.67
N ILE A 256 9.73 -7.45 4.95
CA ILE A 256 8.95 -7.93 6.09
C ILE A 256 9.81 -8.90 6.90
N TYR A 257 9.97 -8.62 8.19
CA TYR A 257 10.65 -9.54 9.08
C TYR A 257 9.72 -10.68 9.48
N PHE A 258 10.29 -11.87 9.47
CA PHE A 258 9.63 -13.10 9.92
C PHE A 258 10.53 -13.78 10.94
N TYR A 259 9.95 -14.34 11.99
CA TYR A 259 10.66 -15.20 12.93
C TYR A 259 9.72 -16.30 13.40
N ASP A 260 10.30 -17.44 13.77
CA ASP A 260 9.59 -18.55 14.36
C ASP A 260 9.20 -18.22 15.82
N GLU A 261 7.91 -17.99 16.07
CA GLU A 261 7.38 -17.69 17.41
C GLU A 261 7.55 -18.84 18.42
N THR A 262 7.80 -20.09 17.97
CA THR A 262 8.09 -21.20 18.88
C THR A 262 9.38 -20.99 19.69
N SER A 263 10.21 -20.00 19.31
CA SER A 263 11.51 -19.70 19.90
C SER A 263 11.51 -18.51 20.88
N ASN A 264 10.45 -18.35 21.69
CA ASN A 264 10.31 -17.31 22.74
C ASN A 264 10.36 -15.85 22.22
N HIS A 265 9.94 -15.60 20.98
CA HIS A 265 9.96 -14.25 20.36
C HIS A 265 11.35 -13.58 20.27
N GLU A 266 12.42 -14.36 20.39
CA GLU A 266 13.78 -13.85 20.21
C GLU A 266 14.17 -13.78 18.73
N ASN A 267 15.06 -12.83 18.37
CA ASN A 267 15.52 -12.64 17.00
C ASN A 267 17.04 -12.44 16.91
N CYS A 268 17.58 -12.65 15.72
CA CYS A 268 19.00 -12.51 15.41
C CYS A 268 19.41 -11.08 14.99
N LEU A 269 18.60 -10.05 15.27
CA LEU A 269 18.92 -8.65 14.91
C LEU A 269 19.80 -7.93 15.92
N GLN A 270 20.19 -8.60 17.01
CA GLN A 270 21.05 -8.00 18.03
C GLN A 270 22.42 -7.61 17.43
N ASN A 271 22.78 -6.32 17.57
CA ASN A 271 24.02 -5.74 17.04
C ASN A 271 24.19 -5.87 15.51
N ILE A 272 23.08 -5.93 14.76
CA ILE A 272 23.09 -5.87 13.30
C ILE A 272 22.76 -4.43 12.87
N ASP A 273 23.61 -3.84 12.02
CA ASP A 273 23.36 -2.52 11.44
C ASP A 273 22.14 -2.56 10.52
N LEU A 274 21.29 -1.54 10.62
CA LEU A 274 20.05 -1.45 9.87
C LEU A 274 20.06 -0.23 8.94
N ALA A 275 19.73 -0.44 7.66
CA ALA A 275 19.40 0.64 6.76
C ALA A 275 17.93 1.05 6.98
N VAL A 276 17.68 2.29 7.40
CA VAL A 276 16.31 2.81 7.57
C VAL A 276 15.90 3.60 6.34
N HIS A 277 14.77 3.21 5.77
CA HIS A 277 14.17 3.87 4.62
C HIS A 277 12.91 4.59 5.04
N GLN A 278 12.91 5.91 4.86
CA GLN A 278 11.77 6.76 5.17
C GLN A 278 11.24 7.45 3.92
N ILE A 279 9.91 7.50 3.81
CA ILE A 279 9.23 8.40 2.91
C ILE A 279 8.56 9.47 3.74
N LYS A 280 8.99 10.70 3.52
CA LYS A 280 8.40 11.88 4.14
C LYS A 280 7.40 12.51 3.20
N LEU A 281 6.25 12.85 3.73
CA LEU A 281 5.28 13.71 3.10
C LEU A 281 5.18 14.97 3.94
N ARG A 282 5.69 16.08 3.39
CA ARG A 282 5.94 17.29 4.19
C ARG A 282 6.95 17.00 5.30
N GLU A 283 6.67 17.45 6.51
CA GLU A 283 7.41 17.15 7.74
C GLU A 283 7.07 15.76 8.35
N PHE A 284 6.10 15.02 7.82
CA PHE A 284 5.62 13.76 8.41
C PHE A 284 6.19 12.52 7.73
N ILE A 285 6.47 11.48 8.51
CA ILE A 285 6.94 10.19 7.99
C ILE A 285 5.73 9.38 7.53
N ALA A 286 5.45 9.35 6.22
CA ALA A 286 4.34 8.58 5.65
C ALA A 286 4.56 7.05 5.76
N MET A 287 5.80 6.61 5.58
CA MET A 287 6.17 5.21 5.78
C MET A 287 7.64 5.13 6.19
N SER A 288 7.95 4.22 7.11
CA SER A 288 9.31 3.89 7.54
C SER A 288 9.41 2.39 7.71
N PHE A 289 10.49 1.80 7.20
CA PHE A 289 10.87 0.42 7.44
C PHE A 289 12.39 0.31 7.49
N SER A 290 12.89 -0.77 8.05
CA SER A 290 14.31 -1.08 8.09
C SER A 290 14.61 -2.40 7.37
N ILE A 291 15.87 -2.58 7.03
CA ILE A 291 16.42 -3.83 6.50
C ILE A 291 17.85 -4.01 7.03
N PRO A 292 18.34 -5.24 7.31
CA PRO A 292 19.75 -5.46 7.61
C PRO A 292 20.65 -4.90 6.52
N MET A 293 21.65 -4.12 6.91
CA MET A 293 22.54 -3.42 5.98
C MET A 293 23.21 -4.40 5.01
N GLU A 294 23.66 -5.55 5.50
CA GLU A 294 24.29 -6.60 4.70
C GLU A 294 23.38 -7.09 3.56
N LEU A 295 22.08 -7.28 3.82
CA LEU A 295 21.12 -7.67 2.78
C LEU A 295 20.88 -6.51 1.81
N TYR A 296 20.76 -5.28 2.32
CA TYR A 296 20.60 -4.11 1.46
C TYR A 296 21.78 -3.92 0.51
N GLU A 297 23.01 -4.15 0.95
CA GLU A 297 24.22 -3.95 0.15
C GLU A 297 24.45 -5.06 -0.87
N ASN A 298 24.14 -6.31 -0.50
CA ASN A 298 24.53 -7.48 -1.29
C ASN A 298 23.39 -8.04 -2.15
N GLU A 299 22.12 -7.81 -1.80
CA GLU A 299 20.98 -8.43 -2.48
C GLU A 299 20.34 -7.48 -3.51
N ILE A 300 20.54 -7.78 -4.80
CA ILE A 300 20.05 -6.93 -5.90
C ILE A 300 18.52 -6.85 -5.95
N GLU A 301 17.84 -7.95 -5.61
CA GLU A 301 16.38 -8.02 -5.56
C GLU A 301 15.78 -7.10 -4.50
N VAL A 302 16.44 -6.98 -3.34
CA VAL A 302 16.10 -6.03 -2.29
C VAL A 302 16.18 -4.60 -2.80
N LYS A 303 17.33 -4.23 -3.40
CA LYS A 303 17.53 -2.88 -3.94
C LYS A 303 16.46 -2.52 -4.97
N ASN A 304 16.18 -3.45 -5.89
CA ASN A 304 15.18 -3.28 -6.93
C ASN A 304 13.77 -3.10 -6.35
N LEU A 305 13.38 -3.93 -5.38
CA LEU A 305 12.07 -3.82 -4.74
C LEU A 305 11.91 -2.49 -3.98
N ILE A 306 12.91 -2.10 -3.20
CA ILE A 306 12.92 -0.82 -2.48
C ILE A 306 12.87 0.35 -3.47
N GLN A 307 13.59 0.27 -4.59
CA GLN A 307 13.56 1.31 -5.61
C GLN A 307 12.19 1.40 -6.29
N ASN A 308 11.58 0.28 -6.66
CA ASN A 308 10.22 0.24 -7.22
C ASN A 308 9.21 0.83 -6.24
N TRP A 309 9.33 0.49 -4.95
CA TRP A 309 8.51 1.03 -3.89
C TRP A 309 8.68 2.55 -3.73
N LYS A 310 9.92 3.06 -3.75
CA LYS A 310 10.20 4.51 -3.74
C LYS A 310 9.56 5.22 -4.92
N ILE A 311 9.68 4.63 -6.10
CA ILE A 311 9.10 5.17 -7.34
C ILE A 311 7.58 5.21 -7.24
N MET A 312 6.92 4.16 -6.72
CA MET A 312 5.47 4.13 -6.51
C MET A 312 4.98 5.32 -5.69
N PHE A 313 5.62 5.55 -4.54
CA PHE A 313 5.30 6.67 -3.68
C PHE A 313 5.68 8.01 -4.30
N THR A 314 6.79 8.08 -5.03
CA THR A 314 7.21 9.31 -5.72
C THR A 314 6.19 9.70 -6.76
N VAL A 315 5.74 8.76 -7.60
CA VAL A 315 4.65 8.98 -8.55
C VAL A 315 3.43 9.44 -7.78
N ALA A 316 2.97 8.69 -6.77
CA ALA A 316 1.83 9.02 -5.91
C ALA A 316 1.89 10.41 -5.24
N THR A 317 3.08 10.97 -5.06
CA THR A 317 3.28 12.27 -4.42
C THR A 317 3.61 13.38 -5.43
N GLU A 318 4.22 13.09 -6.58
CA GLU A 318 4.48 14.09 -7.65
C GLU A 318 3.24 14.73 -8.23
N PHE A 319 2.06 14.15 -7.98
CA PHE A 319 0.75 14.64 -8.38
C PHE A 319 0.27 15.93 -7.66
N LYS A 320 1.12 16.98 -7.57
CA LYS A 320 0.88 18.36 -7.04
C LYS A 320 1.46 18.73 -5.67
N PHE A 321 2.72 18.39 -5.43
CA PHE A 321 3.47 19.00 -4.34
C PHE A 321 4.48 20.03 -4.89
N GLU A 322 4.00 21.06 -5.60
CA GLU A 322 4.84 22.07 -6.28
C GLU A 322 5.80 22.82 -5.35
N ASP A 323 5.58 22.78 -4.02
CA ASP A 323 6.44 23.41 -3.00
C ASP A 323 7.16 22.44 -2.04
N PHE A 324 7.10 21.12 -2.26
CA PHE A 324 7.66 20.18 -1.28
C PHE A 324 9.07 19.72 -1.66
N ASN A 325 10.04 20.14 -0.84
CA ASN A 325 11.34 19.48 -0.78
C ASN A 325 11.14 18.02 -0.38
N LYS A 326 11.28 17.12 -1.36
CA LYS A 326 11.37 15.69 -1.10
C LYS A 326 12.77 15.38 -0.59
N THR A 327 12.93 15.25 0.72
CA THR A 327 14.07 14.55 1.28
C THR A 327 13.66 13.11 1.51
N LEU A 328 14.04 12.25 0.56
CA LEU A 328 14.17 10.82 0.86
C LEU A 328 15.47 10.68 1.65
N ASP A 329 15.37 10.81 2.97
CA ASP A 329 16.50 10.58 3.85
C ASP A 329 16.64 9.06 4.03
N VAL A 330 17.71 8.50 3.46
CA VAL A 330 18.21 7.22 3.95
C VAL A 330 18.97 7.56 5.22
N VAL A 331 18.35 7.28 6.37
CA VAL A 331 19.04 7.39 7.65
C VAL A 331 19.66 6.03 7.90
N ILE A 332 21.00 5.98 7.86
CA ILE A 332 21.74 4.82 8.36
C ILE A 332 21.89 5.06 9.86
N LEU A 333 21.25 4.21 10.67
CA LEU A 333 21.29 4.29 12.13
C LEU A 333 22.33 3.33 12.70
#